data_AF-A0A2N1PFG4-F1
#
_entry.id   AF-A0A2N1PFG4-F1
#
_cell.length_a   1.000
_cell.length_b   1.000
_cell.length_c   1.000
_cell.angle_alpha   90.00
_cell.angle_beta   90.00
_cell.angle_gamma   90.00
#
_symmetry.space_group_name_H-M   'P 1'
#
loop_
_entity.id
_entity.type
_entity.pdbx_description
1 polymer ?
#
loop_
_entity_poly.entity_id
_entity_poly.type
_entity_poly.pdbx_seq_one_letter_code
_entity_poly.pdbx_strand_id
1 'polypeptide(L)'
;QACYNWHEGYSQTEPISRVLVNALDELHRNVEMKAHEYEFDRKMNKSDSIEGTILKGATTFSKNEIREKHPYSSDATINRTLLSMKERGLIRPLGNGRSAKWQRIVSRNEKFNPQQLDLFANPEE
;
A
#
# COMPACT_ATOMS: atom_id res chain seq x y z
N GLN A 1 -16.35 1.52 45.17
CA GLN A 1 -15.65 0.96 46.34
C GLN A 1 -14.36 1.75 46.53
N ALA A 2 -14.21 2.56 47.59
CA ALA A 2 -13.07 3.48 47.71
C ALA A 2 -12.44 3.59 49.12
N CYS A 3 -12.85 2.79 50.10
CA CYS A 3 -12.15 2.69 51.39
C CYS A 3 -12.44 1.33 52.01
N TYR A 4 -11.62 0.34 51.66
CA TYR A 4 -11.45 -0.86 52.50
C TYR A 4 -10.21 -0.56 53.37
N ASN A 5 -10.23 -0.83 54.68
CA ASN A 5 -9.06 -0.65 55.58
C ASN A 5 -8.64 0.79 55.98
N TRP A 6 -9.53 1.79 55.94
CA TRP A 6 -9.26 3.09 56.60
C TRP A 6 -8.93 2.92 58.09
N HIS A 7 -9.53 1.93 58.74
CA HIS A 7 -9.42 1.71 60.18
C HIS A 7 -8.08 1.10 60.63
N GLU A 8 -7.34 0.46 59.72
CA GLU A 8 -6.08 -0.25 60.05
C GLU A 8 -4.82 0.57 59.70
N GLY A 9 -4.96 1.73 59.05
CA GLY A 9 -3.85 2.66 58.78
C GLY A 9 -2.81 2.19 57.75
N TYR A 10 -2.96 1.01 57.16
CA TYR A 10 -2.04 0.49 56.15
C TYR A 10 -2.28 1.13 54.77
N SER A 11 -1.19 1.52 54.09
CA SER A 11 -1.26 2.07 52.73
C SER A 11 -1.72 1.03 51.73
N GLN A 12 -2.80 1.33 50.99
CA GLN A 12 -3.27 0.47 49.91
C GLN A 12 -2.46 0.72 48.64
N THR A 13 -1.39 -0.05 48.45
CA THR A 13 -0.51 0.05 47.27
C THR A 13 -1.06 -0.71 46.06
N GLU A 14 -2.01 -1.62 46.28
CA GLU A 14 -2.56 -2.52 45.25
C GLU A 14 -3.26 -1.82 44.06
N PRO A 15 -4.02 -0.72 44.26
CA PRO A 15 -4.55 0.02 43.12
C PRO A 15 -3.44 0.64 42.25
N ILE A 16 -2.35 1.09 42.87
CA ILE A 16 -1.21 1.71 42.18
C ILE A 16 -0.40 0.67 41.42
N SER A 17 -0.11 -0.49 42.04
CA SER A 17 0.57 -1.60 41.38
C SER A 17 -0.21 -2.06 40.14
N ARG A 18 -1.55 -2.17 40.25
CA ARG A 18 -2.42 -2.55 39.14
C ARG A 18 -2.39 -1.55 38.00
N VAL A 19 -2.44 -0.26 38.30
CA VAL A 19 -2.33 0.80 37.28
C VAL A 19 -0.97 0.75 36.59
N LEU A 20 0.11 0.58 37.35
CA LEU A 20 1.47 0.46 36.79
C LEU A 20 1.62 -0.74 35.87
N VAL A 21 1.14 -1.91 36.30
CA VAL A 21 1.20 -3.14 35.49
C VAL A 21 0.38 -3.01 34.21
N ASN A 22 -0.83 -2.45 34.31
CA ASN A 22 -1.67 -2.23 33.13
C ASN A 22 -1.02 -1.24 32.15
N ALA A 23 -0.43 -0.15 32.66
CA ALA A 23 0.27 0.81 31.83
C ALA A 23 1.49 0.18 31.13
N LEU A 24 2.25 -0.67 31.83
CA LEU A 24 3.38 -1.38 31.25
C LEU A 24 2.96 -2.37 30.16
N ASP A 25 1.86 -3.12 30.38
CA ASP A 25 1.32 -4.04 29.37
C ASP A 25 0.86 -3.29 28.11
N GLU A 26 0.16 -2.17 28.28
CA GLU A 26 -0.27 -1.34 27.15
C GLU A 26 0.92 -0.77 26.37
N LEU A 27 1.93 -0.23 27.07
CA LEU A 27 3.14 0.28 26.45
C LEU A 27 3.90 -0.82 25.70
N HIS A 28 3.99 -2.02 26.27
CA HIS A 28 4.67 -3.14 25.64
C HIS A 28 4.01 -3.53 24.32
N ARG A 29 2.68 -3.69 24.31
CA ARG A 29 1.90 -3.99 23.10
C ARG A 29 2.02 -2.90 22.04
N ASN A 30 2.00 -1.64 22.45
CA ASN A 30 2.17 -0.51 21.54
C ASN A 30 3.55 -0.48 20.88
N VAL A 31 4.60 -0.82 21.63
CA VAL A 31 5.97 -0.92 21.10
C VAL A 31 6.08 -2.10 20.13
N GLU A 32 5.52 -3.26 20.48
CA GLU A 32 5.54 -4.45 19.63
C GLU A 32 4.79 -4.22 18.30
N MET A 33 3.62 -3.60 18.36
CA MET A 33 2.85 -3.23 17.15
C MET A 33 3.65 -2.29 16.25
N LYS A 34 4.24 -1.23 16.81
CA LYS A 34 5.06 -0.29 16.04
C LYS A 34 6.33 -0.93 15.48
N ALA A 35 6.95 -1.85 16.23
CA ALA A 35 8.10 -2.60 15.75
C ALA A 35 7.71 -3.50 14.58
N HIS A 36 6.56 -4.17 14.66
CA HIS A 36 6.04 -5.01 13.59
C HIS A 36 5.71 -4.19 12.33
N GLU A 37 5.01 -3.06 12.47
CA GLU A 37 4.73 -2.13 11.37
C GLU A 37 6.03 -1.62 10.74
N TYR A 38 7.02 -1.26 11.56
CA TYR A 38 8.32 -0.82 11.07
C TYR A 38 9.07 -1.94 10.34
N GLU A 39 9.07 -3.17 10.84
CA GLU A 39 9.66 -4.31 10.14
C GLU A 39 8.95 -4.62 8.83
N PHE A 40 7.61 -4.51 8.81
CA PHE A 40 6.81 -4.66 7.62
C PHE A 40 7.19 -3.59 6.59
N ASP A 41 7.18 -2.30 6.97
CA ASP A 41 7.57 -1.18 6.12
C ASP A 41 9.04 -1.27 5.67
N ARG A 42 9.93 -1.80 6.52
CA ARG A 42 11.34 -2.05 6.16
C ARG A 42 11.49 -3.15 5.12
N LYS A 43 10.66 -4.20 5.20
CA LYS A 43 10.62 -5.30 4.22
C LYS A 43 9.89 -4.89 2.94
N MET A 44 8.91 -4.00 3.04
CA MET A 44 8.12 -3.48 1.94
C MET A 44 8.94 -2.39 1.22
N ASN A 45 9.67 -2.76 0.16
CA ASN A 45 10.42 -1.73 -0.56
C ASN A 45 9.45 -0.71 -1.17
N LYS A 46 9.81 0.58 -1.12
CA LYS A 46 9.05 1.65 -1.80
C LYS A 46 8.85 1.33 -3.29
N SER A 47 9.83 0.66 -3.91
CA SER A 47 9.74 0.09 -5.25
C SER A 47 8.61 -0.94 -5.36
N ASP A 48 8.51 -1.91 -4.45
CA ASP A 48 7.51 -2.99 -4.49
C ASP A 48 6.08 -2.44 -4.36
N SER A 49 5.88 -1.39 -3.56
CA SER A 49 4.58 -0.71 -3.44
C SER A 49 4.16 -0.03 -4.76
N ILE A 50 5.11 0.61 -5.44
CA ILE A 50 4.90 1.21 -6.77
C ILE A 50 4.60 0.11 -7.79
N GLU A 51 5.37 -0.99 -7.79
CA GLU A 51 5.13 -2.15 -8.67
C GLU A 51 3.74 -2.75 -8.45
N GLY A 52 3.35 -3.00 -7.19
CA GLY A 52 2.03 -3.50 -6.85
C GLY A 52 0.90 -2.60 -7.34
N THR A 53 1.11 -1.29 -7.28
CA THR A 53 0.15 -0.29 -7.78
C THR A 53 0.04 -0.31 -9.30
N ILE A 54 1.16 -0.44 -10.01
CA ILE A 54 1.20 -0.54 -11.47
C ILE A 54 0.56 -1.84 -11.95
N LEU A 55 0.81 -2.95 -11.26
CA LEU A 55 0.27 -4.27 -11.60
C LEU A 55 -1.24 -4.38 -11.34
N LYS A 56 -1.74 -3.73 -10.28
CA LYS A 56 -3.18 -3.72 -9.93
C LYS A 56 -3.98 -2.64 -10.65
N GLY A 57 -3.31 -1.61 -11.17
CA GLY A 57 -3.90 -0.44 -11.80
C GLY A 57 -4.32 -0.64 -13.26
N ALA A 58 -4.52 0.49 -13.95
CA ALA A 58 -4.94 0.53 -15.36
C ALA A 58 -3.86 0.00 -16.31
N THR A 59 -4.29 -0.49 -17.48
CA THR A 59 -3.38 -1.01 -18.52
C THR A 59 -2.47 0.06 -19.10
N THR A 60 -2.88 1.32 -19.09
CA THR A 60 -2.05 2.48 -19.43
C THR A 60 -2.04 3.47 -18.27
N PHE A 61 -0.90 4.08 -18.00
CA PHE A 61 -0.73 5.04 -16.92
C PHE A 61 0.37 6.06 -17.22
N SER A 62 0.33 7.20 -16.54
CA SER A 62 1.38 8.22 -16.61
C SER A 62 2.22 8.26 -15.33
N LYS A 63 3.43 8.86 -15.42
CA LYS A 63 4.27 9.08 -14.24
C LYS A 63 3.57 9.95 -13.18
N ASN A 64 2.79 10.95 -13.62
CA ASN A 64 2.09 11.86 -12.72
C ASN A 64 1.01 11.13 -11.90
N GLU A 65 0.26 10.21 -12.53
CA GLU A 65 -0.74 9.39 -11.84
C GLU A 65 -0.11 8.49 -10.76
N ILE A 66 1.10 7.96 -11.00
CA ILE A 66 1.82 7.19 -9.96
C ILE A 66 2.22 8.11 -8.81
N ARG A 67 2.65 9.34 -9.11
CA ARG A 67 3.05 10.32 -8.11
C ARG A 67 1.88 10.77 -7.23
N GLU A 68 0.69 10.93 -7.81
CA GLU A 68 -0.54 11.23 -7.05
C GLU A 68 -0.91 10.09 -6.09
N LYS A 69 -0.73 8.84 -6.52
CA LYS A 69 -1.00 7.66 -5.67
C LYS A 69 0.09 7.42 -4.62
N HIS A 70 1.33 7.84 -4.89
CA HIS A 70 2.49 7.64 -4.03
C HIS A 70 3.19 8.96 -3.69
N PRO A 71 2.57 9.83 -2.87
CA PRO A 71 3.11 11.16 -2.57
C PRO A 71 4.46 11.12 -1.81
N TYR A 72 4.74 10.04 -1.08
CA TYR A 72 5.98 9.86 -0.32
C TYR A 72 7.16 9.30 -1.13
N SER A 73 6.91 8.94 -2.40
CA SER A 73 7.93 8.39 -3.29
C SER A 73 8.58 9.49 -4.12
N SER A 74 9.91 9.58 -4.08
CA SER A 74 10.65 10.56 -4.88
C SER A 74 10.61 10.23 -6.37
N ASP A 75 10.72 11.25 -7.23
CA ASP A 75 10.76 11.04 -8.69
C ASP A 75 11.87 10.10 -9.14
N ALA A 76 13.01 10.15 -8.46
CA ALA A 76 14.14 9.27 -8.73
C ALA A 76 13.82 7.81 -8.41
N THR A 77 13.05 7.58 -7.34
CA THR A 77 12.60 6.23 -6.96
C THR A 77 11.62 5.71 -7.99
N ILE A 78 10.58 6.49 -8.34
CA ILE A 78 9.59 6.11 -9.36
C ILE A 78 10.26 5.79 -10.70
N ASN A 79 11.20 6.63 -11.14
CA ASN A 79 11.93 6.40 -12.39
C ASN A 79 12.77 5.11 -12.33
N ARG A 80 13.45 4.84 -11.21
CA ARG A 80 14.20 3.58 -11.01
C ARG A 80 13.29 2.36 -11.07
N THR A 81 12.14 2.43 -10.41
CA THR A 81 11.16 1.32 -10.43
C THR A 81 10.62 1.09 -11.84
N LEU A 82 10.25 2.15 -12.57
CA LEU A 82 9.78 2.04 -13.96
C LEU A 82 10.86 1.44 -14.89
N LEU A 83 12.12 1.83 -14.72
CA LEU A 83 13.22 1.28 -15.51
C LEU A 83 13.42 -0.21 -15.22
N SER A 84 13.44 -0.60 -13.93
CA SER A 84 13.57 -2.00 -13.53
C SER A 84 12.39 -2.85 -14.02
N MET A 85 11.15 -2.35 -13.94
CA MET A 85 9.97 -3.02 -14.48
C MET A 85 10.01 -3.17 -16.01
N LYS A 86 10.57 -2.17 -16.72
CA LYS A 86 10.78 -2.23 -18.17
C LYS A 86 11.81 -3.31 -18.53
N GLU A 87 12.94 -3.35 -17.83
CA GLU A 87 14.00 -4.37 -18.01
C GLU A 87 13.47 -5.79 -17.77
N ARG A 88 12.59 -5.96 -16.77
CA ARG A 88 11.89 -7.22 -16.48
C ARG A 88 10.78 -7.55 -17.49
N GLY A 89 10.50 -6.69 -18.47
CA GLY A 89 9.49 -6.93 -19.50
C GLY A 89 8.04 -6.86 -19.01
N LEU A 90 7.77 -6.19 -17.89
CA LEU A 90 6.41 -6.06 -17.34
C LEU A 90 5.63 -4.89 -17.98
N ILE A 91 6.35 -3.84 -18.39
CA ILE A 91 5.79 -2.61 -18.96
C ILE A 91 6.57 -2.15 -20.19
N ARG A 92 5.90 -1.39 -21.07
CA ARG A 92 6.48 -0.73 -22.25
C ARG A 92 6.19 0.77 -22.24
N PRO A 93 7.14 1.63 -22.61
CA PRO A 93 6.86 3.04 -22.85
C PRO A 93 6.02 3.18 -24.14
N LEU A 94 4.93 3.95 -24.06
CA LEU A 94 4.07 4.34 -25.20
C LEU A 94 4.54 5.63 -25.88
N GLY A 95 5.47 6.37 -25.26
CA GLY A 95 6.01 7.60 -25.82
C GLY A 95 7.30 8.03 -25.12
N ASN A 96 8.01 8.99 -25.74
CA ASN A 96 9.26 9.54 -25.26
C ASN A 96 9.04 10.98 -24.74
N GLY A 97 9.53 11.29 -23.54
CA GLY A 97 9.49 12.65 -22.98
C GLY A 97 9.07 12.74 -21.52
N ARG A 98 8.82 13.97 -21.04
CA ARG A 98 8.45 14.27 -19.64
C ARG A 98 7.06 13.75 -19.25
N SER A 99 6.17 13.60 -20.23
CA SER A 99 4.81 13.06 -20.11
C SER A 99 4.69 11.64 -20.68
N ALA A 100 5.80 10.89 -20.71
CA ALA A 100 5.79 9.52 -21.22
C ALA A 100 4.70 8.68 -20.54
N LYS A 101 3.83 8.12 -21.37
CA LYS A 101 2.84 7.14 -20.95
C LYS A 101 3.48 5.76 -20.97
N TRP A 102 3.01 4.89 -20.08
CA TRP A 102 3.46 3.52 -19.95
C TRP A 102 2.28 2.59 -20.15
N GLN A 103 2.55 1.43 -20.74
CA GLN A 103 1.59 0.36 -20.93
C GLN A 103 2.06 -0.88 -20.20
N ARG A 104 1.17 -1.52 -19.47
CA ARG A 104 1.40 -2.83 -18.89
C ARG A 104 1.26 -3.91 -19.97
N ILE A 105 2.24 -4.79 -20.07
CA ILE A 105 2.26 -5.91 -21.03
C ILE A 105 1.59 -7.14 -20.42
N VAL A 106 1.76 -7.34 -19.11
CA VAL A 106 1.14 -8.45 -18.41
C VAL A 106 -0.36 -8.21 -18.38
N SER A 107 -1.09 -8.94 -19.22
CA SER A 107 -2.54 -8.93 -19.22
C SER A 107 -3.02 -9.34 -17.84
N ARG A 108 -3.84 -8.52 -17.19
CA ARG A 108 -4.84 -9.13 -16.30
C ARG A 108 -5.66 -10.02 -17.24
N ASN A 109 -6.11 -11.20 -16.81
CA ASN A 109 -7.21 -11.90 -17.50
C ASN A 109 -8.45 -11.00 -17.41
N GLU A 110 -8.44 -9.85 -18.09
CA GLU A 110 -9.64 -9.16 -18.52
C GLU A 110 -10.26 -10.15 -19.46
N LYS A 111 -11.33 -10.78 -19.00
CA LYS A 111 -12.20 -11.64 -19.80
C LYS A 111 -12.41 -10.88 -21.11
N PHE A 112 -11.73 -11.33 -22.15
CA PHE A 112 -11.96 -10.85 -23.50
C PHE A 112 -13.43 -11.12 -23.75
N ASN A 113 -14.26 -10.09 -23.69
CA ASN A 113 -15.63 -10.13 -24.19
C ASN A 113 -15.46 -9.75 -25.67
N PRO A 114 -15.32 -10.71 -26.59
CA PRO A 114 -15.48 -10.39 -27.99
C PRO A 114 -16.92 -9.92 -28.15
N GLN A 115 -17.12 -8.61 -28.21
CA GLN A 115 -18.30 -8.10 -28.90
C GLN A 115 -18.05 -8.43 -30.36
N GLN A 116 -18.80 -9.43 -30.85
CA GLN A 116 -18.86 -9.76 -32.25
C GLN A 116 -19.22 -8.47 -32.99
N LEU A 117 -18.31 -8.00 -33.84
CA LEU A 117 -18.63 -6.90 -34.73
C LEU A 117 -19.49 -7.51 -35.84
N ASP A 118 -20.80 -7.31 -35.77
CA ASP A 118 -21.70 -7.73 -36.83
C ASP A 118 -21.38 -6.91 -38.08
N LEU A 119 -20.60 -7.52 -38.98
CA LEU A 119 -20.18 -6.95 -40.27
C LEU A 119 -21.36 -6.85 -41.26
N PHE A 120 -22.53 -7.36 -40.89
CA PHE A 120 -23.75 -7.40 -41.69
C PHE A 120 -24.95 -6.89 -40.89
N ALA A 121 -24.84 -5.69 -40.33
CA ALA A 121 -26.05 -4.89 -40.17
C ALA A 121 -26.50 -4.51 -41.60
N ASN A 122 -27.44 -5.30 -42.12
CA ASN A 122 -27.88 -5.31 -43.52
C ASN A 122 -28.02 -3.90 -44.14
N PRO A 123 -27.56 -3.71 -45.39
CA PRO A 123 -27.97 -2.58 -46.19
C PRO A 123 -29.43 -2.75 -46.61
N GLU A 124 -30.20 -1.68 -46.42
CA GLU A 124 -31.46 -1.31 -47.09
C GLU A 124 -32.45 -2.40 -47.52
N GLU A 125 -33.64 -2.36 -46.89
CA GLU A 125 -34.94 -2.23 -47.58
C GLU A 125 -35.89 -1.36 -46.74
#